data_AF-A0A7S2S1P8-F1
#
_entry.id   AF-A0A7S2S1P8-F1
#
_cell.length_a   1.000
_cell.length_b   1.000
_cell.length_c   1.000
_cell.angle_alpha   90.00
_cell.angle_beta   90.00
_cell.angle_gamma   90.00
#
_symmetry.space_group_name_H-M   'P 1'
#
loop_
_entity.id
_entity.type
_entity.pdbx_description
1 polymer ?
#
loop_
_entity_poly.entity_id
_entity_poly.type
_entity_poly.pdbx_seq_one_letter_code
_entity_poly.pdbx_strand_id
1 'polypeptide(L)'
;PITSHQPQDIAELCLPDGGHKRSCDSIYILLSGEGDKPLYGYAYFRNKADTSEKRGARQVAILIVASVPYFDRFRPFLTVAIEEYLSQGESVEVIHSLYDALEQSYRKTKELALKRLETPELQGQSTTHIDHSNGSRRGLLNNPSTCTLHLWDRMFVMQPLEPLQDNEFGGISLRDLVVSFRAQTMSIWLAMMSLKRVLFCGP
;
A
#
# COMPACT_ATOMS: atom_id res chain seq x y z
N PRO A 1 -18.23 0.92 9.29
CA PRO A 1 -18.53 -0.29 8.48
C PRO A 1 -18.54 0.10 6.99
N ILE A 2 -18.21 -0.82 6.08
CA ILE A 2 -18.32 -0.58 4.63
C ILE A 2 -19.80 -0.62 4.26
N THR A 3 -20.28 0.40 3.53
CA THR A 3 -21.70 0.56 3.17
C THR A 3 -21.94 0.46 1.67
N SER A 4 -20.90 0.72 0.85
CA SER A 4 -21.01 0.77 -0.61
C SER A 4 -21.22 -0.57 -1.32
N HIS A 5 -20.80 -1.68 -0.72
CA HIS A 5 -20.68 -2.97 -1.42
C HIS A 5 -20.95 -4.14 -0.46
N GLN A 6 -21.43 -5.26 -1.00
CA GLN A 6 -21.50 -6.52 -0.25
C GLN A 6 -20.10 -7.17 -0.19
N PRO A 7 -19.84 -8.05 0.81
CA PRO A 7 -18.55 -8.73 0.92
C PRO A 7 -18.11 -9.48 -0.35
N GLN A 8 -19.06 -10.06 -1.08
CA GLN A 8 -18.80 -10.78 -2.33
C GLN A 8 -18.30 -9.83 -3.43
N ASP A 9 -18.95 -8.67 -3.59
CA ASP A 9 -18.53 -7.65 -4.56
C ASP A 9 -17.10 -7.17 -4.25
N ILE A 10 -16.78 -6.97 -2.97
CA ILE A 10 -15.44 -6.56 -2.53
C ILE A 10 -14.40 -7.62 -2.87
N ALA A 11 -14.73 -8.90 -2.70
CA ALA A 11 -13.83 -10.00 -3.04
C ALA A 11 -13.56 -10.06 -4.55
N GLU A 12 -14.56 -9.81 -5.39
CA GLU A 12 -14.41 -9.75 -6.85
C GLU A 12 -13.51 -8.59 -7.27
N LEU A 13 -13.67 -7.41 -6.64
CA LEU A 13 -12.81 -6.25 -6.89
C LEU A 13 -11.33 -6.49 -6.55
N CYS A 14 -11.01 -7.50 -5.74
CA CYS A 14 -9.64 -7.84 -5.37
C CYS A 14 -8.94 -8.75 -6.40
N LEU A 15 -9.64 -9.19 -7.46
CA LEU A 15 -9.08 -10.03 -8.51
C LEU A 15 -8.88 -9.20 -9.79
N PRO A 16 -7.66 -9.13 -10.34
CA PRO A 16 -7.43 -8.36 -11.54
C PRO A 16 -7.98 -9.10 -12.76
N ASP A 17 -8.44 -8.32 -13.75
CA ASP A 17 -8.83 -8.87 -15.04
C ASP A 17 -7.66 -9.63 -15.67
N GLY A 18 -7.94 -10.87 -16.07
CA GLY A 18 -6.89 -11.74 -16.62
C GLY A 18 -5.83 -12.14 -15.59
N GLY A 19 -6.14 -12.18 -14.29
CA GLY A 19 -5.20 -12.57 -13.22
C GLY A 19 -4.50 -13.91 -13.41
N HIS A 20 -5.01 -14.80 -14.28
CA HIS A 20 -4.32 -16.03 -14.70
C HIS A 20 -3.04 -15.78 -15.53
N LYS A 21 -2.89 -14.61 -16.14
CA LYS A 21 -1.73 -14.21 -16.96
C LYS A 21 -0.66 -13.47 -16.18
N ARG A 22 -0.98 -13.03 -14.95
CA ARG A 22 -0.09 -12.25 -14.10
C ARG A 22 0.35 -13.10 -12.92
N SER A 23 1.56 -12.89 -12.43
CA SER A 23 2.07 -13.58 -11.25
C SER A 23 1.65 -12.88 -9.96
N CYS A 24 1.59 -11.55 -9.97
CA CYS A 24 1.02 -10.73 -8.91
C CYS A 24 0.48 -9.41 -9.47
N ASP A 25 -0.34 -8.73 -8.67
CA ASP A 25 -0.85 -7.39 -9.00
C ASP A 25 -1.15 -6.57 -7.73
N SER A 26 -1.24 -5.25 -7.88
CA SER A 26 -1.68 -4.32 -6.83
C SER A 26 -2.94 -3.61 -7.28
N ILE A 27 -3.99 -3.71 -6.49
CA ILE A 27 -5.31 -3.18 -6.82
C ILE A 27 -5.71 -2.18 -5.75
N TYR A 28 -6.18 -1.02 -6.20
CA TYR A 28 -6.60 0.08 -5.34
C TYR A 28 -8.11 0.23 -5.45
N ILE A 29 -8.81 0.16 -4.32
CA ILE A 29 -10.27 0.13 -4.27
C ILE A 29 -10.72 1.33 -3.43
N LEU A 30 -11.63 2.14 -3.96
CA LEU A 30 -12.31 3.17 -3.18
C LEU A 30 -13.68 2.65 -2.75
N LEU A 31 -13.93 2.66 -1.43
CA LEU A 31 -15.16 2.20 -0.82
C LEU A 31 -15.81 3.36 -0.06
N SER A 32 -17.13 3.33 0.12
CA SER A 32 -17.81 4.25 1.05
C SER A 32 -18.04 3.55 2.39
N GLY A 33 -17.69 4.26 3.46
CA GLY A 33 -18.00 3.90 4.83
C GLY A 33 -19.29 4.55 5.34
N GLU A 34 -19.45 4.57 6.65
CA GLU A 34 -20.57 5.24 7.30
C GLU A 34 -20.51 6.76 7.11
N GLY A 35 -21.64 7.37 6.79
CA GLY A 35 -21.73 8.80 6.48
C GLY A 35 -21.00 9.19 5.18
N ASP A 36 -20.89 8.25 4.23
CA ASP A 36 -20.22 8.44 2.93
C ASP A 36 -18.75 8.85 3.03
N LYS A 37 -18.10 8.50 4.14
CA LYS A 37 -16.67 8.74 4.31
C LYS A 37 -15.87 7.78 3.41
N PRO A 38 -14.87 8.25 2.66
CA PRO A 38 -14.07 7.40 1.82
C PRO A 38 -13.24 6.41 2.67
N LEU A 39 -13.20 5.17 2.21
CA LEU A 39 -12.34 4.10 2.71
C LEU A 39 -11.43 3.65 1.57
N TYR A 40 -10.16 3.48 1.90
CA TYR A 40 -9.09 3.21 0.96
C TYR A 40 -8.67 1.75 1.08
N GLY A 41 -8.99 0.98 0.06
CA GLY A 41 -8.64 -0.42 -0.10
C GLY A 41 -7.34 -0.58 -0.87
N TYR A 42 -6.45 -1.43 -0.36
CA TYR A 42 -5.27 -1.91 -1.08
C TYR A 42 -5.26 -3.43 -1.04
N ALA A 43 -5.49 -4.03 -2.21
CA ALA A 43 -5.43 -5.46 -2.42
C ALA A 43 -4.11 -5.83 -3.10
N TYR A 44 -3.45 -6.86 -2.56
CA TYR A 44 -2.31 -7.49 -3.21
C TYR A 44 -2.73 -8.87 -3.70
N PHE A 45 -2.72 -9.06 -5.02
CA PHE A 45 -3.08 -10.30 -5.69
C PHE A 45 -1.84 -11.14 -5.97
N ARG A 46 -1.98 -12.46 -5.81
CA ARG A 46 -0.96 -13.46 -6.15
C ARG A 46 -1.58 -14.63 -6.89
N ASN A 47 -0.95 -14.96 -8.00
CA ASN A 47 -1.19 -16.18 -8.76
C ASN A 47 0.07 -17.06 -8.66
N LYS A 48 -0.05 -18.23 -8.06
CA LYS A 48 1.05 -19.16 -7.82
C LYS A 48 0.72 -20.48 -8.50
N ALA A 49 1.60 -20.93 -9.41
CA ALA A 49 1.44 -22.23 -10.05
C ALA A 49 1.42 -23.33 -8.99
N ASP A 50 0.46 -24.23 -9.10
CA ASP A 50 0.24 -25.32 -8.17
C ASP A 50 -0.43 -26.49 -8.91
N THR A 51 0.31 -27.60 -9.00
CA THR A 51 -0.15 -28.81 -9.71
C THR A 51 -1.21 -29.59 -8.94
N SER A 52 -1.40 -29.31 -7.65
CA SER A 52 -2.51 -29.87 -6.87
C SER A 52 -3.86 -29.26 -7.23
N GLU A 53 -3.87 -28.07 -7.83
CA GLU A 53 -5.08 -27.38 -8.24
C GLU A 53 -5.57 -27.86 -9.62
N LYS A 54 -6.89 -28.00 -9.76
CA LYS A 54 -7.52 -28.38 -11.05
C LYS A 54 -7.16 -27.42 -12.19
N ARG A 55 -6.95 -26.14 -11.86
CA ARG A 55 -6.60 -25.08 -12.83
C ARG A 55 -5.08 -24.89 -12.98
N GLY A 56 -4.26 -25.67 -12.26
CA GLY A 56 -2.80 -25.59 -12.28
C GLY A 56 -2.21 -24.38 -11.54
N ALA A 57 -3.02 -23.61 -10.83
CA ALA A 57 -2.58 -22.47 -10.04
C ALA A 57 -3.56 -22.11 -8.92
N ARG A 58 -3.03 -21.57 -7.82
CA ARG A 58 -3.77 -20.90 -6.75
C ARG A 58 -3.77 -19.40 -6.96
N GLN A 59 -4.94 -18.80 -6.84
CA GLN A 59 -5.17 -17.37 -6.99
C GLN A 59 -5.74 -16.83 -5.69
N VAL A 60 -5.01 -15.94 -5.03
CA VAL A 60 -5.38 -15.37 -3.74
C VAL A 60 -5.14 -13.87 -3.77
N ALA A 61 -5.94 -13.11 -3.04
CA ALA A 61 -5.69 -11.71 -2.76
C ALA A 61 -5.91 -11.44 -1.26
N ILE A 62 -5.12 -10.54 -0.70
CA ILE A 62 -5.34 -10.00 0.65
C ILE A 62 -5.63 -8.52 0.50
N LEU A 63 -6.74 -8.07 1.10
CA LEU A 63 -7.20 -6.68 1.10
C LEU A 63 -7.00 -6.04 2.47
N ILE A 64 -6.37 -4.86 2.50
CA ILE A 64 -6.38 -3.95 3.64
C ILE A 64 -7.31 -2.79 3.33
N VAL A 65 -8.21 -2.47 4.27
CA VAL A 65 -9.08 -1.30 4.19
C VAL A 65 -8.71 -0.33 5.30
N ALA A 66 -8.41 0.91 4.94
CA ALA A 66 -8.00 1.96 5.88
C ALA A 66 -8.78 3.26 5.66
N SER A 67 -8.83 4.11 6.68
CA SER A 67 -9.41 5.46 6.60
C SER A 67 -8.45 6.50 6.02
N VAL A 68 -7.18 6.14 5.81
CA VAL A 68 -6.14 7.03 5.28
C VAL A 68 -5.33 6.29 4.20
N PRO A 69 -5.02 6.92 3.06
CA PRO A 69 -4.48 6.22 1.88
C PRO A 69 -2.94 6.05 1.92
N TYR A 70 -2.39 5.38 2.94
CA TYR A 70 -0.96 5.08 3.02
C TYR A 70 -0.57 3.78 2.27
N PHE A 71 -0.94 3.66 0.99
CA PHE A 71 -0.82 2.39 0.26
C PHE A 71 0.60 1.81 0.19
N ASP A 72 1.61 2.65 0.02
CA ASP A 72 3.03 2.24 0.02
C ASP A 72 3.45 1.47 1.28
N ARG A 73 2.79 1.75 2.41
CA ARG A 73 3.09 1.07 3.67
C ARG A 73 2.58 -0.36 3.69
N PHE A 74 1.53 -0.65 2.94
CA PHE A 74 0.87 -1.96 2.96
C PHE A 74 1.58 -2.99 2.09
N ARG A 75 2.14 -2.56 0.95
CA ARG A 75 2.75 -3.47 -0.04
C ARG A 75 3.80 -4.42 0.55
N PRO A 76 4.81 -3.96 1.31
CA PRO A 76 5.83 -4.85 1.85
C PRO A 76 5.23 -5.93 2.77
N PHE A 77 4.25 -5.56 3.60
CA PHE A 77 3.58 -6.49 4.50
C PHE A 77 2.77 -7.53 3.73
N LEU A 78 1.94 -7.07 2.78
CA LEU A 78 1.08 -7.97 1.99
C LEU A 78 1.89 -8.91 1.10
N THR A 79 3.03 -8.46 0.55
CA THR A 79 3.89 -9.33 -0.26
C THR A 79 4.44 -10.52 0.52
N VAL A 80 4.71 -10.35 1.82
CA VAL A 80 5.19 -11.42 2.69
C VAL A 80 4.02 -12.24 3.19
N ALA A 81 2.93 -11.57 3.61
CA ALA A 81 1.77 -12.23 4.17
C ALA A 81 1.07 -13.17 3.19
N ILE A 82 0.99 -12.82 1.91
CA ILE A 82 0.35 -13.71 0.94
C ILE A 82 1.17 -14.98 0.69
N GLU A 83 2.50 -14.89 0.72
CA GLU A 83 3.35 -16.08 0.57
C GLU A 83 3.27 -16.97 1.81
N GLU A 84 3.21 -16.37 3.00
CA GLU A 84 3.01 -17.09 4.26
C GLU A 84 1.62 -17.74 4.33
N TYR A 85 0.59 -17.02 3.87
CA TYR A 85 -0.77 -17.54 3.82
C TYR A 85 -0.86 -18.75 2.88
N LEU A 86 -0.22 -18.67 1.71
CA LEU A 86 -0.16 -19.79 0.77
C LEU A 86 0.69 -20.96 1.28
N SER A 87 1.76 -20.71 2.04
CA SER A 87 2.63 -21.77 2.58
C SER A 87 1.99 -22.52 3.75
N GLN A 88 1.22 -21.83 4.59
CA GLN A 88 0.55 -22.41 5.76
C GLN A 88 -0.87 -22.94 5.46
N GLY A 89 -1.27 -23.04 4.19
CA GLY A 89 -2.58 -23.59 3.82
C GLY A 89 -3.75 -22.69 4.22
N GLU A 90 -3.61 -21.38 3.99
CA GLU A 90 -4.69 -20.39 4.13
C GLU A 90 -5.16 -20.17 5.59
N SER A 91 -4.21 -20.31 6.52
CA SER A 91 -4.42 -20.15 7.97
C SER A 91 -4.86 -18.73 8.37
N VAL A 92 -5.88 -18.66 9.23
CA VAL A 92 -6.40 -17.40 9.80
C VAL A 92 -5.37 -16.74 10.73
N GLU A 93 -4.51 -17.52 11.36
CA GLU A 93 -3.43 -17.04 12.23
C GLU A 93 -2.44 -16.13 11.48
N VAL A 94 -2.20 -16.39 10.20
CA VAL A 94 -1.41 -15.51 9.32
C VAL A 94 -2.08 -14.14 9.17
N ILE A 95 -3.40 -14.11 9.01
CA ILE A 95 -4.17 -12.86 8.88
C ILE A 95 -4.18 -12.07 10.19
N HIS A 96 -4.33 -12.75 11.34
CA HIS A 96 -4.21 -12.10 12.65
C HIS A 96 -2.81 -11.52 12.87
N SER A 97 -1.76 -12.30 12.56
CA SER A 97 -0.36 -11.84 12.69
C SER A 97 -0.08 -10.63 11.81
N LEU A 98 -0.60 -10.63 10.57
CA LEU A 98 -0.52 -9.49 9.67
C LEU A 98 -1.23 -8.25 10.25
N TYR A 99 -2.45 -8.41 10.76
CA TYR A 99 -3.22 -7.31 11.36
C TYR A 99 -2.47 -6.68 12.53
N ASP A 100 -1.98 -7.51 13.46
CA ASP A 100 -1.23 -7.03 14.63
C ASP A 100 0.05 -6.30 14.22
N ALA A 101 0.76 -6.81 13.21
CA ALA A 101 1.96 -6.19 12.68
C ALA A 101 1.69 -4.81 12.03
N LEU A 102 0.59 -4.68 11.28
CA LEU A 102 0.17 -3.42 10.67
C LEU A 102 -0.25 -2.40 11.74
N GLU A 103 -1.03 -2.82 12.73
CA GLU A 103 -1.47 -1.98 13.84
C GLU A 103 -0.27 -1.50 14.67
N GLN A 104 0.67 -2.40 14.98
CA GLN A 104 1.92 -2.04 15.68
C GLN A 104 2.78 -1.10 14.85
N SER A 105 2.89 -1.34 13.53
CA SER A 105 3.59 -0.46 12.59
C SER A 105 3.00 0.95 12.63
N TYR A 106 1.69 1.08 12.50
CA TYR A 106 0.98 2.35 12.51
C TYR A 106 1.21 3.10 13.82
N ARG A 107 1.05 2.45 14.97
CA ARG A 107 1.26 3.06 16.29
C ARG A 107 2.68 3.60 16.46
N LYS A 108 3.71 2.76 16.21
CA LYS A 108 5.11 3.15 16.35
C LYS A 108 5.49 4.30 15.42
N THR A 109 5.07 4.24 14.16
CA THR A 109 5.42 5.27 13.17
C THR A 109 4.68 6.59 13.42
N LYS A 110 3.49 6.54 14.01
CA LYS A 110 2.76 7.73 14.50
C LYS A 110 3.46 8.36 15.70
N GLU A 111 3.86 7.56 16.69
CA GLU A 111 4.61 8.06 17.85
C GLU A 111 5.93 8.73 17.46
N LEU A 112 6.67 8.14 16.51
CA LEU A 112 7.89 8.74 15.97
C LEU A 112 7.62 10.08 15.27
N ALA A 113 6.50 10.21 14.56
CA ALA A 113 6.11 11.45 13.90
C ALA A 113 5.79 12.55 14.91
N LEU A 114 5.10 12.22 16.01
CA LEU A 114 4.80 13.16 17.09
C LEU A 114 6.07 13.64 17.80
N LYS A 115 6.98 12.73 18.16
CA LYS A 115 8.26 13.07 18.80
C LYS A 115 9.12 14.03 17.96
N ARG A 116 9.08 13.91 16.63
CA ARG A 116 9.75 14.85 15.71
C ARG A 116 9.17 16.26 15.79
N LEU A 117 7.87 16.41 16.00
CA LEU A 117 7.23 17.73 16.11
C LEU A 117 7.55 18.41 17.46
N GLU A 118 7.73 17.61 18.52
CA GLU A 118 8.03 18.11 19.86
C GLU A 118 9.50 18.50 20.06
N THR A 119 10.41 18.11 19.15
CA THR A 119 11.86 18.33 19.27
C THR A 119 12.42 19.16 18.09
N PRO A 120 12.10 20.47 17.99
CA PRO A 120 12.58 21.32 16.89
C PRO A 120 14.09 21.65 16.90
N GLU A 121 14.83 21.32 17.96
CA GLU A 121 16.20 21.83 18.20
C GLU A 121 17.36 21.08 17.49
N LEU A 122 17.11 20.06 16.65
CA LEU A 122 18.19 19.33 15.95
C LEU A 122 18.20 19.49 14.42
N GLN A 123 17.37 20.36 13.84
CA GLN A 123 17.35 20.61 12.39
C GLN A 123 18.31 21.72 11.90
N GLY A 124 19.23 22.19 12.75
CA GLY A 124 20.21 23.23 12.40
C GLY A 124 21.51 22.77 11.73
N GLN A 125 21.81 21.48 11.63
CA GLN A 125 23.08 21.00 11.06
C GLN A 125 22.93 19.70 10.28
N SER A 126 22.53 19.80 9.01
CA SER A 126 22.90 18.83 7.97
C SER A 126 22.74 19.48 6.60
N THR A 127 23.60 20.45 6.31
CA THR A 127 24.05 20.68 4.95
C THR A 127 24.94 19.51 4.56
N THR A 128 24.35 18.43 4.06
CA THR A 128 25.10 17.37 3.38
C THR A 128 25.54 17.90 2.01
N HIS A 129 26.81 18.29 1.94
CA HIS A 129 27.56 18.15 0.70
C HIS A 129 27.36 16.73 0.17
N ILE A 130 26.81 16.62 -1.04
CA ILE A 130 26.65 15.35 -1.74
C ILE A 130 28.03 14.96 -2.26
N ASP A 131 28.73 14.11 -1.52
CA ASP A 131 29.85 13.34 -2.06
C ASP A 131 29.30 12.04 -2.65
N HIS A 132 29.39 11.94 -3.97
CA HIS A 132 29.16 10.72 -4.73
C HIS A 132 30.32 9.74 -4.48
N SER A 133 30.24 8.89 -3.46
CA SER A 133 30.95 7.61 -3.48
C SER A 133 30.31 6.54 -2.58
N ASN A 134 30.03 5.40 -3.22
CA ASN A 134 29.96 4.04 -2.70
C ASN A 134 29.15 3.72 -1.43
N GLY A 135 28.00 3.08 -1.66
CA GLY A 135 27.63 1.81 -1.02
C GLY A 135 27.72 1.73 0.50
N SER A 136 26.68 2.18 1.22
CA SER A 136 26.56 1.87 2.64
C SER A 136 25.12 1.58 3.06
N ARG A 137 24.74 0.30 2.95
CA ARG A 137 23.51 -0.27 3.56
C ARG A 137 23.49 -0.18 5.10
N ARG A 138 24.56 0.31 5.74
CA ARG A 138 24.67 0.46 7.20
C ARG A 138 24.09 1.78 7.75
N GLY A 139 23.81 2.78 6.91
CA GLY A 139 23.37 4.10 7.36
C GLY A 139 21.92 4.20 7.86
N LEU A 140 21.05 3.25 7.49
CA LEU A 140 19.61 3.30 7.85
C LEU A 140 19.28 2.68 9.21
N LEU A 141 20.11 1.76 9.72
CA LEU A 141 19.83 1.04 10.97
C LEU A 141 20.10 1.87 12.24
N ASN A 142 20.85 2.97 12.11
CA ASN A 142 21.20 3.86 13.22
C ASN A 142 20.52 5.24 13.13
N ASN A 143 19.49 5.41 12.29
CA ASN A 143 18.74 6.66 12.25
C ASN A 143 17.76 6.69 13.44
N PRO A 144 17.89 7.64 14.39
CA PRO A 144 16.98 7.76 15.55
C PRO A 144 15.52 8.03 15.15
N SER A 145 15.28 8.27 13.86
CA SER A 145 13.95 8.47 13.29
C SER A 145 13.29 7.21 12.72
N THR A 146 13.91 6.04 12.79
CA THR A 146 13.32 4.81 12.20
C THR A 146 13.03 3.78 13.28
N CYS A 147 12.04 2.91 13.04
CA CYS A 147 11.82 1.74 13.89
C CYS A 147 11.81 0.47 13.05
N THR A 148 12.27 -0.62 13.66
CA THR A 148 12.20 -1.95 13.06
C THR A 148 11.00 -2.71 13.57
N LEU A 149 10.41 -3.50 12.68
CA LEU A 149 9.35 -4.44 12.98
C LEU A 149 9.73 -5.79 12.39
N HIS A 150 9.51 -6.85 13.16
CA HIS A 150 9.66 -8.21 12.69
C HIS A 150 8.28 -8.81 12.44
N LEU A 151 8.10 -9.42 11.28
CA LEU A 151 6.92 -10.20 10.95
C LEU A 151 7.41 -11.47 10.26
N TRP A 152 7.23 -12.60 10.94
CA TRP A 152 7.87 -13.89 10.63
C TRP A 152 9.39 -13.71 10.43
N ASP A 153 9.96 -14.29 9.38
CA ASP A 153 11.40 -14.23 9.09
C ASP A 153 11.84 -12.93 8.37
N ARG A 154 11.01 -11.88 8.40
CA ARG A 154 11.26 -10.62 7.71
C ARG A 154 11.35 -9.45 8.67
N MET A 155 12.33 -8.59 8.41
CA MET A 155 12.53 -7.33 9.12
C MET A 155 12.12 -6.16 8.21
N PHE A 156 11.26 -5.30 8.74
CA PHE A 156 10.77 -4.10 8.08
C PHE A 156 11.37 -2.88 8.77
N VAL A 157 12.03 -2.02 8.00
CA VAL A 157 12.50 -0.71 8.47
C VAL A 157 11.43 0.31 8.14
N MET A 158 10.90 0.95 9.17
CA MET A 158 9.75 1.84 9.05
C MET A 158 10.17 3.27 9.39
N GLN A 159 9.84 4.17 8.48
CA GLN A 159 9.98 5.61 8.70
C GLN A 159 8.74 6.17 9.39
N PRO A 160 8.82 7.33 10.06
CA PRO A 160 7.67 7.95 10.70
C PRO A 160 6.57 8.24 9.68
N LEU A 161 5.32 8.31 10.14
CA LEU A 161 4.21 8.72 9.26
C LEU A 161 4.36 10.20 8.95
N GLU A 162 4.59 10.50 7.68
CA GLU A 162 4.54 11.88 7.18
C GLU A 162 3.07 12.24 6.94
N PRO A 163 2.64 13.45 7.33
CA PRO A 163 1.31 13.93 6.96
C PRO A 163 1.18 13.90 5.44
N LEU A 164 0.15 13.23 4.93
CA LEU A 164 -0.19 13.31 3.52
C LEU A 164 -0.66 14.73 3.21
N GLN A 165 -0.18 15.30 2.11
CA GLN A 165 -0.81 16.50 1.56
C GLN A 165 -2.20 16.15 0.98
N ASP A 166 -3.07 17.15 0.84
CA ASP A 166 -4.44 16.96 0.33
C ASP A 166 -4.50 16.32 -1.07
N ASN A 167 -3.41 16.39 -1.83
CA ASN A 167 -3.25 15.84 -3.18
C ASN A 167 -2.38 14.57 -3.24
N GLU A 168 -1.99 14.01 -2.09
CA GLU A 168 -1.13 12.83 -2.00
C GLU A 168 -1.90 11.62 -1.52
N PHE A 169 -1.78 10.54 -2.28
CA PHE A 169 -2.16 9.20 -1.87
C PHE A 169 -0.85 8.44 -1.76
N GLY A 170 -0.49 7.95 -0.57
CA GLY A 170 0.81 7.34 -0.32
C GLY A 170 1.06 6.17 -1.28
N GLY A 171 1.93 6.35 -2.27
CA GLY A 171 2.24 5.35 -3.29
C GLY A 171 1.50 5.44 -4.61
N ILE A 172 0.58 6.40 -4.75
CA ILE A 172 -0.06 6.71 -6.03
C ILE A 172 0.17 8.19 -6.31
N SER A 173 0.91 8.48 -7.37
CA SER A 173 1.21 9.86 -7.73
C SER A 173 0.30 10.36 -8.84
N LEU A 174 -0.23 11.58 -8.69
CA LEU A 174 -0.79 12.34 -9.80
C LEU A 174 0.22 12.46 -10.95
N ARG A 175 1.52 12.48 -10.63
CA ARG A 175 2.60 12.43 -11.62
C ARG A 175 2.50 11.21 -12.53
N ASP A 176 2.22 10.03 -11.98
CA ASP A 176 2.16 8.80 -12.77
C ASP A 176 0.95 8.83 -13.71
N LEU A 177 -0.16 9.42 -13.26
CA LEU A 177 -1.32 9.68 -14.12
C LEU A 177 -0.95 10.64 -15.26
N VAL A 178 -0.30 11.77 -14.95
CA VAL A 178 0.12 12.75 -15.97
C VAL A 178 1.11 12.13 -16.96
N VAL A 179 2.06 11.32 -16.48
CA VAL A 179 3.05 10.63 -17.32
C VAL A 179 2.38 9.59 -18.23
N SER A 180 1.36 8.88 -17.72
CA SER A 180 0.65 7.84 -18.46
C SER A 180 -0.26 8.41 -19.54
N PHE A 181 -1.04 9.45 -19.23
CA PHE A 181 -2.02 10.03 -20.16
C PHE A 181 -1.48 11.21 -20.99
N ARG A 182 -0.37 11.82 -20.58
CA ARG A 182 0.33 12.91 -21.28
C ARG A 182 -0.64 14.01 -21.73
N ALA A 183 -0.74 14.26 -23.04
CA ALA A 183 -1.63 15.26 -23.61
C ALA A 183 -3.11 15.03 -23.29
N GLN A 184 -3.53 13.78 -23.04
CA GLN A 184 -4.91 13.43 -22.69
C GLN A 184 -5.27 13.84 -21.26
N THR A 185 -4.28 14.13 -20.40
CA THR A 185 -4.50 14.63 -19.04
C THR A 185 -5.41 15.86 -19.02
N MET A 186 -5.21 16.79 -19.96
CA MET A 186 -6.07 17.97 -20.06
C MET A 186 -7.50 17.64 -20.47
N SER A 187 -7.70 16.61 -21.30
CA SER A 187 -9.04 16.15 -21.67
C SER A 187 -9.75 15.49 -20.49
N ILE A 188 -9.02 14.71 -19.68
CA ILE A 188 -9.52 14.15 -18.42
C ILE A 188 -9.93 15.28 -17.46
N TRP A 189 -9.05 16.27 -17.27
CA TRP A 189 -9.34 17.43 -16.42
C TRP A 189 -10.60 18.17 -16.87
N LEU A 190 -10.71 18.49 -18.17
CA LEU A 190 -11.89 19.18 -18.71
C LEU A 190 -13.17 18.35 -18.54
N ALA A 191 -13.09 17.04 -18.72
CA ALA A 191 -14.22 16.14 -18.50
C ALA A 191 -14.66 16.14 -17.03
N MET A 192 -13.72 16.09 -16.08
CA MET A 192 -14.00 16.17 -14.64
C MET A 192 -14.64 17.51 -14.26
N MET A 193 -14.09 18.63 -14.74
CA MET A 193 -14.64 19.97 -14.49
C MET A 193 -16.03 20.16 -15.10
N SER A 194 -16.34 19.44 -16.17
CA SER A 194 -17.66 19.45 -16.83
C SER A 194 -18.62 18.40 -16.26
N LEU A 195 -18.25 17.72 -15.16
CA LEU A 195 -19.02 16.63 -14.55
C LEU A 195 -19.42 15.53 -15.55
N LYS A 196 -18.58 15.29 -16.55
CA LYS A 196 -18.78 14.21 -17.53
C LYS A 196 -18.35 12.88 -16.93
N ARG A 197 -19.01 11.81 -17.35
CA ARG A 197 -18.57 10.44 -17.05
C ARG A 197 -17.25 10.17 -17.79
N VAL A 198 -16.23 9.77 -17.05
CA VAL A 198 -14.92 9.41 -17.59
C VAL A 198 -14.72 7.92 -17.37
N LEU A 199 -14.41 7.20 -18.44
CA LEU A 199 -14.01 5.79 -18.40
C LEU A 199 -12.52 5.73 -18.71
N PHE A 200 -11.75 5.13 -17.79
CA PHE A 200 -10.34 4.82 -18.01
C PHE A 200 -10.24 3.38 -18.50
N CYS A 201 -9.52 3.16 -19.60
CA CYS A 201 -9.19 1.83 -20.11
C CYS A 201 -7.68 1.76 -20.35
N GLY A 202 -7.02 0.72 -19.84
CA GLY A 202 -5.59 0.50 -20.00
C GLY A 202 -5.26 -1.00 -20.05
N PRO A 203 -4.10 -1.38 -20.63
CA PRO A 203 -3.61 -2.76 -20.64
C PRO A 203 -3.11 -3.25 -19.28
#